data_AF-A0A969L951-F1
#
_entry.id   AF-A0A969L951-F1
#
_cell.length_a   1.000
_cell.length_b   1.000
_cell.length_c   1.000
_cell.angle_alpha   90.00
_cell.angle_beta   90.00
_cell.angle_gamma   90.00
#
_symmetry.space_group_name_H-M   'P 1'
#
loop_
_entity.id
_entity.type
_entity.pdbx_description
1 polymer ?
#
loop_
_entity_poly.entity_id
_entity_poly.type
_entity_poly.pdbx_seq_one_letter_code
_entity_poly.pdbx_strand_id
1 'polypeptide(L)'
;MTREGETHGTTVDEKIYADIEQTVVRLGWLSQRQLMQLLDHKRFRLTLPQFYSLQALHDMAGQCKMSTLAERTNQSAASLTGVVDRLIEKDWFREHVTNQTVGRSWWK
;
A
#
# COMPACT_ATOMS: atom_id res chain seq x y z
N MET A 1 52.47 9.37 -16.16
CA MET A 1 52.34 8.01 -15.58
C MET A 1 51.47 8.19 -14.33
N THR A 2 50.16 8.18 -14.54
CA THR A 2 49.16 8.66 -13.56
C THR A 2 47.91 7.81 -13.75
N ARG A 3 47.54 6.99 -12.75
CA ARG A 3 46.18 6.47 -12.49
C ARG A 3 46.17 5.41 -11.36
N GLU A 4 46.52 5.80 -10.14
CA GLU A 4 46.30 4.97 -8.94
C GLU A 4 45.31 5.59 -7.95
N GLY A 5 44.85 6.83 -8.19
CA GLY A 5 43.90 7.53 -7.31
C GLY A 5 42.41 7.41 -7.68
N GLU A 6 42.07 6.92 -8.88
CA GLU A 6 40.68 6.88 -9.36
C GLU A 6 39.89 5.64 -8.89
N THR A 7 40.54 4.55 -8.52
CA THR A 7 39.85 3.30 -8.16
C THR A 7 39.38 3.25 -6.71
N HIS A 8 40.06 3.94 -5.78
CA HIS A 8 39.73 3.88 -4.35
C HIS A 8 38.48 4.70 -3.99
N GLY A 9 38.20 5.78 -4.72
CA GLY A 9 36.98 6.59 -4.53
C GLY A 9 35.71 5.84 -4.99
N THR A 10 35.78 5.17 -6.13
CA THR A 10 34.66 4.41 -6.70
C THR A 10 34.20 3.27 -5.80
N THR A 11 35.13 2.55 -5.16
CA THR A 11 34.79 1.42 -4.26
C THR A 11 34.12 1.88 -2.96
N VAL A 12 34.47 3.06 -2.44
CA VAL A 12 33.84 3.62 -1.24
C VAL A 12 32.42 4.07 -1.53
N ASP A 13 32.19 4.74 -2.66
CA ASP A 13 30.86 5.17 -3.08
C ASP A 13 29.95 3.97 -3.37
N GLU A 14 30.43 2.96 -4.11
CA GLU A 14 29.70 1.71 -4.36
C GLU A 14 29.26 1.01 -3.06
N LYS A 15 30.15 0.99 -2.06
CA LYS A 15 29.83 0.43 -0.74
C LYS A 15 28.75 1.26 -0.03
N ILE A 16 28.84 2.60 -0.05
CA ILE A 16 27.83 3.48 0.55
C ILE A 16 26.47 3.27 -0.12
N TYR A 17 26.42 3.17 -1.45
CA TYR A 17 25.17 2.90 -2.18
C TYR A 17 24.58 1.54 -1.79
N ALA A 18 25.40 0.49 -1.71
CA ALA A 18 24.95 -0.84 -1.28
C ALA A 18 24.42 -0.84 0.17
N ASP A 19 25.10 -0.12 1.08
CA ASP A 19 24.68 0.01 2.48
C ASP A 19 23.35 0.77 2.61
N ILE A 20 23.15 1.83 1.81
CA ILE A 20 21.87 2.57 1.75
C ILE A 20 20.77 1.67 1.19
N GLU A 21 21.00 0.98 0.08
CA GLU A 21 20.01 0.07 -0.52
C GLU A 21 19.56 -1.00 0.48
N GLN A 22 20.52 -1.63 1.15
CA GLN A 22 20.23 -2.66 2.16
C GLN A 22 19.50 -2.08 3.38
N THR A 23 19.80 -0.84 3.76
CA THR A 23 19.13 -0.13 4.86
C THR A 23 17.69 0.20 4.48
N VAL A 24 17.45 0.71 3.27
CA VAL A 24 16.10 1.01 2.75
C VAL A 24 15.25 -0.27 2.71
N VAL A 25 15.79 -1.38 2.21
CA VAL A 25 15.08 -2.67 2.20
C VAL A 25 14.74 -3.13 3.61
N ARG A 26 15.68 -3.04 4.57
CA ARG A 26 15.44 -3.42 5.97
C ARG A 26 14.38 -2.54 6.64
N LEU A 27 14.44 -1.23 6.42
CA LEU A 27 13.45 -0.29 6.94
C LEU A 27 12.07 -0.53 6.34
N GLY A 28 12.00 -0.80 5.03
CA GLY A 28 10.76 -1.16 4.34
C GLY A 28 10.12 -2.41 4.93
N TRP A 29 10.90 -3.47 5.13
CA TRP A 29 10.43 -4.71 5.75
C TRP A 29 9.91 -4.51 7.18
N LEU A 30 10.68 -3.80 8.01
CA LEU A 30 10.28 -3.54 9.41
C LEU A 30 8.98 -2.73 9.47
N SER A 31 8.87 -1.70 8.64
CA SER A 31 7.69 -0.84 8.56
C SER A 31 6.45 -1.63 8.12
N GLN A 32 6.58 -2.47 7.09
CA GLN A 32 5.49 -3.34 6.63
C GLN A 32 5.06 -4.32 7.71
N ARG A 33 6.01 -4.92 8.43
CA ARG A 33 5.69 -5.85 9.53
C ARG A 33 4.97 -5.16 10.68
N GLN A 34 5.40 -3.97 11.08
CA GLN A 34 4.73 -3.18 12.12
C GLN A 34 3.32 -2.77 11.69
N LEU A 35 3.15 -2.34 10.44
CA LEU A 35 1.83 -2.02 9.89
C LEU A 35 0.90 -3.24 9.90
N MET A 36 1.38 -4.41 9.48
CA MET A 36 0.59 -5.65 9.52
C MET A 36 0.13 -5.99 10.94
N GLN A 37 1.00 -5.85 11.94
CA GLN A 37 0.64 -6.09 13.34
C GLN A 37 -0.42 -5.10 13.85
N LEU A 38 -0.34 -3.84 13.42
CA LEU A 38 -1.34 -2.82 13.76
C LEU A 38 -2.71 -3.16 13.14
N LEU A 39 -2.74 -3.57 11.88
CA LEU A 39 -3.97 -3.90 11.15
C LEU A 39 -4.64 -5.19 11.66
N ASP A 40 -3.85 -6.15 12.14
CA ASP A 40 -4.36 -7.41 12.72
C ASP A 40 -4.99 -7.22 14.11
N HIS A 41 -4.80 -6.06 14.74
CA HIS A 41 -5.40 -5.76 16.04
C HIS A 41 -6.92 -5.97 16.00
N LYS A 42 -7.50 -6.54 17.07
CA LYS A 42 -8.93 -6.95 17.15
C LYS A 42 -9.92 -5.84 16.75
N ARG A 43 -9.52 -4.58 16.90
CA ARG A 43 -10.29 -3.39 16.54
C ARG A 43 -10.45 -3.22 15.03
N PHE A 44 -9.44 -3.54 14.24
CA PHE A 44 -9.42 -3.29 12.79
C PHE A 44 -9.65 -4.58 12.00
N ARG A 45 -8.91 -5.66 12.33
CA ARG A 45 -8.93 -6.94 11.61
C ARG A 45 -8.83 -6.75 10.09
N LEU A 46 -7.92 -5.88 9.64
CA LEU A 46 -7.75 -5.55 8.23
C LEU A 46 -6.54 -6.25 7.64
N THR A 47 -6.63 -6.58 6.37
CA THR A 47 -5.46 -6.94 5.57
C THR A 47 -4.83 -5.69 4.95
N LEU A 48 -3.57 -5.78 4.52
CA LEU A 48 -2.91 -4.67 3.79
C LEU A 48 -3.70 -4.23 2.54
N PRO A 49 -4.18 -5.13 1.66
CA PRO A 49 -5.01 -4.74 0.52
C PRO A 49 -6.28 -3.97 0.94
N GLN A 50 -6.93 -4.41 2.02
CA GLN A 50 -8.11 -3.73 2.56
C GLN A 50 -7.77 -2.31 3.04
N PHE A 51 -6.67 -2.15 3.78
CA PHE A 51 -6.22 -0.84 4.25
C PHE A 51 -5.94 0.13 3.09
N TYR A 52 -5.16 -0.29 2.08
CA TYR A 52 -4.84 0.59 0.96
C TYR A 52 -6.07 0.94 0.11
N SER A 53 -7.03 0.02 -0.04
CA SER A 53 -8.30 0.33 -0.70
C SER A 53 -9.09 1.38 0.06
N LEU A 54 -9.12 1.31 1.40
CA LEU A 54 -9.79 2.32 2.24
C LEU A 54 -9.11 3.68 2.19
N GLN A 55 -7.78 3.70 2.25
CA GLN A 55 -7.01 4.93 2.13
C GLN A 55 -7.26 5.60 0.78
N ALA A 56 -7.21 4.83 -0.30
CA ALA A 56 -7.51 5.35 -1.63
C ALA A 56 -8.95 5.90 -1.73
N LEU A 57 -9.94 5.19 -1.18
CA LEU A 57 -11.33 5.65 -1.13
C LEU A 57 -11.47 6.95 -0.31
N HIS A 58 -10.78 7.04 0.83
CA HIS A 58 -10.76 8.24 1.67
C HIS A 58 -10.17 9.43 0.89
N ASP A 59 -9.03 9.25 0.23
CA ASP A 59 -8.37 10.29 -0.56
C ASP A 59 -9.22 10.77 -1.75
N MET A 60 -10.13 9.94 -2.23
CA MET A 60 -11.08 10.25 -3.31
C MET A 60 -12.45 10.71 -2.79
N ALA A 61 -12.56 11.05 -1.51
CA ALA A 61 -13.81 11.46 -0.86
C ALA A 61 -14.97 10.47 -1.09
N GLY A 62 -14.67 9.18 -1.22
CA GLY A 62 -15.66 8.13 -1.46
C GLY A 62 -16.25 8.12 -2.87
N GLN A 63 -15.68 8.83 -3.84
CA GLN A 63 -16.10 8.81 -5.24
C GLN A 63 -15.01 8.20 -6.12
N CYS A 64 -15.12 6.91 -6.43
CA CYS A 64 -14.12 6.22 -7.25
C CYS A 64 -14.75 5.16 -8.13
N LYS A 65 -14.30 5.01 -9.38
CA LYS A 65 -14.65 3.82 -10.19
C LYS A 65 -13.77 2.64 -9.76
N MET A 66 -14.28 1.41 -9.85
CA MET A 66 -13.51 0.21 -9.51
C MET A 66 -12.18 0.13 -10.29
N SER A 67 -12.17 0.55 -11.56
CA SER A 67 -10.95 0.61 -12.39
C SER A 67 -9.91 1.59 -11.84
N THR A 68 -10.34 2.79 -11.45
CA THR A 68 -9.46 3.79 -10.85
C THR A 68 -8.92 3.34 -9.50
N LEU A 69 -9.74 2.63 -8.71
CA LEU A 69 -9.30 2.05 -7.44
C LEU A 69 -8.29 0.93 -7.66
N ALA A 70 -8.49 0.10 -8.68
CA ALA A 70 -7.57 -0.97 -9.08
C ALA A 70 -6.20 -0.40 -9.49
N GLU A 71 -6.19 0.63 -10.34
CA GLU A 71 -4.99 1.34 -10.77
C GLU A 71 -4.24 1.98 -9.59
N ARG A 72 -4.95 2.73 -8.73
CA ARG A 72 -4.32 3.42 -7.59
C ARG A 72 -3.74 2.48 -6.54
N THR A 73 -4.37 1.33 -6.36
CA THR A 73 -3.90 0.33 -5.39
C THR A 73 -2.95 -0.70 -6.01
N ASN A 74 -2.69 -0.60 -7.32
CA ASN A 74 -1.91 -1.56 -8.10
C ASN A 74 -2.42 -3.02 -7.93
N GLN A 75 -3.74 -3.17 -7.89
CA GLN A 75 -4.42 -4.46 -7.77
C GLN A 75 -5.20 -4.75 -9.06
N SER A 76 -5.39 -6.03 -9.40
CA SER A 76 -6.32 -6.37 -10.49
C SER A 76 -7.77 -6.09 -10.06
N ALA A 77 -8.62 -5.74 -11.02
CA ALA A 77 -10.05 -5.52 -10.75
C ALA A 77 -10.71 -6.74 -10.09
N ALA A 78 -10.36 -7.96 -10.52
CA ALA A 78 -10.89 -9.20 -9.94
C ALA A 78 -10.47 -9.40 -8.47
N SER A 79 -9.21 -9.10 -8.12
CA SER A 79 -8.73 -9.18 -6.74
C SER A 79 -9.40 -8.12 -5.86
N LEU A 80 -9.51 -6.91 -6.40
CA LEU A 80 -10.08 -5.77 -5.71
C LEU A 80 -11.58 -5.95 -5.43
N THR A 81 -12.34 -6.57 -6.33
CA THR A 81 -13.74 -6.96 -6.07
C THR A 81 -13.85 -7.77 -4.77
N GLY A 82 -13.07 -8.84 -4.62
CA GLY A 82 -13.09 -9.66 -3.41
C GLY A 82 -12.54 -8.95 -2.16
N VAL A 83 -11.70 -7.93 -2.32
CA VAL A 83 -11.27 -7.07 -1.22
C VAL A 83 -12.41 -6.16 -0.76
N VAL A 84 -13.11 -5.51 -1.70
CA VAL A 84 -14.24 -4.60 -1.44
C VAL A 84 -15.43 -5.35 -0.84
N ASP A 85 -15.76 -6.54 -1.34
CA ASP A 85 -16.86 -7.34 -0.80
C ASP A 85 -16.64 -7.65 0.70
N ARG A 86 -15.43 -8.10 1.05
CA ARG A 86 -15.05 -8.35 2.46
C ARG A 86 -14.98 -7.09 3.32
N LEU A 87 -14.80 -5.92 2.72
CA LEU A 87 -14.90 -4.64 3.44
C LEU A 87 -16.35 -4.28 3.73
N ILE A 88 -17.25 -4.47 2.76
CA ILE A 88 -18.70 -4.22 2.92
C ILE A 88 -19.32 -5.14 3.98
N GLU A 89 -18.84 -6.39 4.08
CA GLU A 89 -19.26 -7.35 5.10
C GLU A 89 -18.85 -6.96 6.53
N LYS A 90 -17.91 -6.02 6.70
CA LYS A 90 -17.52 -5.52 8.02
C LYS A 90 -18.43 -4.36 8.42
N ASP A 91 -19.16 -4.50 9.52
CA ASP A 91 -20.17 -3.53 9.98
C ASP A 91 -19.67 -2.06 10.08
N TRP A 92 -18.40 -1.85 10.43
CA TRP A 92 -17.82 -0.50 10.56
C TRP A 92 -17.70 0.25 9.21
N PHE A 93 -17.62 -0.47 8.08
CA PHE A 93 -17.58 0.13 6.74
C PHE A 93 -18.92 0.77 6.39
N ARG A 94 -20.04 0.15 6.78
CA ARG A 94 -21.37 0.75 6.60
C ARG A 94 -21.48 2.05 7.40
N GLU A 95 -21.07 2.06 8.66
CA GLU A 95 -21.20 3.27 9.50
C GLU A 95 -20.35 4.46 9.02
N HIS A 96 -19.15 4.22 8.46
CA HIS A 96 -18.20 5.30 8.15
C HIS A 96 -18.09 5.64 6.66
N VAL A 97 -18.51 4.72 5.78
CA VAL A 97 -18.42 4.92 4.31
C VAL A 97 -19.82 5.02 3.68
N THR A 98 -20.91 4.63 4.37
CA THR A 98 -22.27 4.87 3.87
C THR A 98 -22.95 6.05 4.54
N ASN A 99 -22.70 7.23 3.99
CA ASN A 99 -23.81 8.17 3.79
C ASN A 99 -23.84 8.82 2.40
N GLN A 100 -22.85 8.59 1.53
CA GLN A 100 -22.97 8.86 0.10
C GLN A 100 -22.22 7.79 -0.68
N THR A 101 -22.86 7.24 -1.71
CA THR A 101 -22.25 6.62 -2.89
C THR A 101 -21.78 5.16 -2.96
N VAL A 102 -21.72 4.28 -1.94
CA VAL A 102 -21.37 2.85 -2.21
C VAL A 102 -22.58 2.02 -2.66
N GLY A 103 -23.11 2.33 -3.85
CA GLY A 103 -24.18 1.58 -4.51
C GLY A 103 -23.63 0.66 -5.59
N ARG A 104 -24.33 -0.45 -5.89
CA ARG A 104 -23.98 -1.42 -6.96
C ARG A 104 -23.88 -0.82 -8.38
N SER A 105 -23.97 0.48 -8.58
CA SER A 105 -23.68 1.14 -9.85
C SER A 105 -22.18 1.24 -10.17
N TRP A 106 -21.30 0.92 -9.21
CA TRP A 106 -19.83 0.99 -9.31
C TRP A 106 -19.18 -0.15 -10.12
N TRP A 107 -19.94 -1.19 -10.45
CA TRP A 107 -19.47 -2.39 -11.15
C TRP A 107 -19.46 -2.25 -12.69
N LYS A 108 -19.85 -1.08 -13.23
CA LYS A 108 -19.88 -0.78 -14.67
C LYS A 108 -18.82 0.24 -15.07
#